data_AF-A0AAU1CN14-F1
#
_entry.id   AF-A0AAU1CN14-F1
#
_cell.length_a   1.000
_cell.length_b   1.000
_cell.length_c   1.000
_cell.angle_alpha   90.00
_cell.angle_beta   90.00
_cell.angle_gamma   90.00
#
_symmetry.space_group_name_H-M   'P 1'
#
loop_
_entity.id
_entity.type
_entity.pdbx_description
1 polymer ?
#
loop_
_entity_poly.entity_id
_entity_poly.type
_entity_poly.pdbx_seq_one_letter_code
_entity_poly.pdbx_strand_id
1 'polypeptide(L)'
;MPADFPPWDRVYAFFRRWRDHALVREFHDRLRTRVRERLGRDAEPTAGVIDSQSIKADAVVGSDSQGFDGGKLINGRKRHVVVDTLGLLLGVMVTSADTGDRAAAQVLLKQVAGAHHRLTLVWADAGYTAASSSTAWPLSRWSWRSSSAATTCAASWCCPSGGSSSASSPT
;
A
#
# COMPACT_ATOMS: atom_id res chain seq x y z
N MET A 1 -29.72 7.15 2.36
CA MET A 1 -29.31 6.05 3.26
C MET A 1 -30.50 5.12 3.40
N PRO A 2 -30.34 3.78 3.46
CA PRO A 2 -31.46 2.86 3.65
C PRO A 2 -32.28 3.23 4.90
N ALA A 3 -33.57 2.91 4.89
CA ALA A 3 -34.51 3.34 5.94
C ALA A 3 -34.22 2.73 7.32
N ASP A 4 -33.47 1.64 7.36
CA ASP A 4 -33.19 0.85 8.57
C ASP A 4 -32.09 1.47 9.46
N PHE A 5 -31.48 2.57 9.01
CA PHE A 5 -30.41 3.26 9.71
C PHE A 5 -30.94 4.51 10.43
N PRO A 6 -30.30 4.94 11.54
CA PRO A 6 -30.60 6.23 12.17
C PRO A 6 -30.47 7.37 11.16
N PRO A 7 -31.07 8.56 11.38
CA PRO A 7 -30.92 9.71 10.47
C PRO A 7 -29.46 10.01 10.08
N TRP A 8 -29.24 10.34 8.80
CA TRP A 8 -27.89 10.44 8.22
C TRP A 8 -27.01 11.50 8.90
N ASP A 9 -27.62 12.59 9.37
CA ASP A 9 -26.98 13.67 10.10
C ASP A 9 -26.39 13.17 11.43
N ARG A 10 -27.10 12.27 12.12
CA ARG A 10 -26.63 11.65 13.37
C ARG A 10 -25.48 10.69 13.11
N VAL A 11 -25.61 9.81 12.12
CA VAL A 11 -24.53 8.90 11.71
C VAL A 11 -23.27 9.69 11.34
N TYR A 12 -23.43 10.75 10.57
CA TYR A 12 -22.33 11.61 10.16
C TYR A 12 -21.72 12.39 11.34
N ALA A 13 -22.53 12.86 12.30
CA ALA A 13 -22.03 13.52 13.51
C ALA A 13 -21.18 12.58 14.38
N PHE A 14 -21.54 11.30 14.48
CA PHE A 14 -20.70 10.29 15.14
C PHE A 14 -19.39 10.06 14.38
N PHE A 15 -19.47 9.84 13.07
CA PHE A 15 -18.27 9.64 12.24
C PHE A 15 -17.31 10.83 12.32
N ARG A 16 -17.82 12.06 12.21
CA ARG A 16 -17.02 13.28 12.34
C ARG A 16 -16.29 13.32 13.68
N ARG A 17 -17.01 13.07 14.78
CA ARG A 17 -16.42 13.01 16.12
C ARG A 17 -15.29 11.98 16.19
N TRP A 18 -15.51 10.77 15.68
CA TRP A 18 -14.49 9.72 15.66
C TRP A 18 -13.28 10.09 14.81
N ARG A 19 -13.49 10.70 13.65
CA ARG A 19 -12.42 11.21 12.79
C ARG A 19 -11.60 12.27 13.51
N ASP A 20 -12.27 13.25 14.12
CA ASP A 20 -11.64 14.38 14.79
C ASP A 20 -10.86 13.93 16.04
N HIS A 21 -11.25 12.80 16.66
CA HIS A 21 -10.50 12.14 17.74
C HIS A 21 -9.57 10.99 17.28
N ALA A 22 -9.30 10.87 15.97
CA ALA A 22 -8.46 9.82 15.38
C ALA A 22 -8.85 8.36 15.72
N LEU A 23 -10.08 8.13 16.21
CA LEU A 23 -10.57 6.81 16.62
C LEU A 23 -10.69 5.84 15.44
N VAL A 24 -10.98 6.36 14.25
CA VAL A 24 -11.03 5.53 13.02
C VAL A 24 -9.68 4.88 12.77
N ARG A 25 -8.58 5.63 12.91
CA ARG A 25 -7.21 5.11 12.75
C ARG A 25 -6.88 4.11 13.86
N GLU A 26 -7.19 4.46 15.11
CA GLU A 26 -6.94 3.58 16.27
C GLU A 26 -7.66 2.23 16.13
N PHE A 27 -8.94 2.23 15.75
CA PHE A 27 -9.70 1.00 15.54
C PHE A 27 -9.16 0.19 14.38
N HIS A 28 -8.80 0.85 13.29
CA HIS A 28 -8.16 0.20 12.15
C HIS A 28 -6.86 -0.50 12.58
N ASP A 29 -5.99 0.18 13.32
CA ASP A 29 -4.68 -0.36 13.71
C ASP A 29 -4.82 -1.56 14.66
N ARG A 30 -5.77 -1.50 15.60
CA ARG A 30 -6.11 -2.63 16.47
C ARG A 30 -6.67 -3.82 15.70
N LEU A 31 -7.57 -3.58 14.76
CA LEU A 31 -8.15 -4.64 13.93
C LEU A 31 -7.10 -5.30 13.04
N ARG A 32 -6.22 -4.49 12.43
CA ARG A 32 -5.07 -4.99 11.67
C ARG A 32 -4.19 -5.92 12.50
N THR A 33 -3.81 -5.49 13.71
CA THR A 33 -3.01 -6.31 14.63
C THR A 33 -3.69 -7.65 14.91
N ARG A 34 -4.98 -7.63 15.28
CA ARG A 34 -5.74 -8.86 15.57
C ARG A 34 -5.83 -9.79 14.36
N VAL A 35 -6.04 -9.25 13.17
CA VAL A 35 -6.10 -10.05 11.94
C VAL A 35 -4.75 -10.70 11.66
N ARG A 36 -3.64 -9.96 11.84
CA ARG A 36 -2.28 -10.48 11.65
C ARG A 36 -1.97 -11.60 12.63
N GLU A 37 -2.23 -11.39 13.92
CA GLU A 37 -2.03 -12.38 14.97
C GLU A 37 -2.87 -13.64 14.73
N ARG A 38 -4.13 -13.49 14.32
CA ARG A 38 -5.02 -14.62 13.99
C ARG A 38 -4.52 -15.44 12.81
N LEU A 39 -3.78 -14.83 11.89
CA LEU A 39 -3.16 -15.50 10.74
C LEU A 39 -1.72 -15.98 11.04
N GLY A 40 -1.30 -15.98 12.32
CA GLY A 40 0.02 -16.42 12.74
C GLY A 40 1.16 -15.51 12.27
N ARG A 41 0.87 -14.23 11.99
CA ARG A 41 1.85 -13.22 11.61
C ARG A 41 2.12 -12.28 12.78
N ASP A 42 3.31 -11.70 12.79
CA ASP A 42 3.66 -10.60 13.69
C ASP A 42 2.68 -9.43 13.56
N ALA A 43 2.31 -8.80 14.68
CA ALA A 43 1.45 -7.62 14.72
C ALA A 43 1.96 -6.49 13.81
N GLU A 44 3.28 -6.34 13.71
CA GLU A 44 3.90 -5.37 12.82
C GLU A 44 4.37 -6.01 11.51
N PRO A 45 4.12 -5.33 10.37
CA PRO A 45 4.55 -5.79 9.06
C PRO A 45 6.04 -5.55 8.83
N THR A 46 6.69 -6.46 8.12
CA THR A 46 8.06 -6.31 7.62
C THR A 46 8.12 -5.89 6.16
N ALA A 47 7.05 -6.14 5.40
CA ALA A 47 6.95 -5.77 4.01
C ALA A 47 5.56 -5.20 3.65
N GLY A 48 5.53 -4.33 2.64
CA GLY A 48 4.30 -3.72 2.13
C GLY A 48 4.36 -3.39 0.63
N VAL A 49 3.23 -2.99 0.06
CA VAL A 49 3.09 -2.62 -1.35
C VAL A 49 2.53 -1.20 -1.41
N ILE A 50 3.11 -0.35 -2.24
CA ILE A 50 2.58 0.98 -2.54
C ILE A 50 2.02 1.03 -3.96
N ASP A 51 0.84 1.60 -4.10
CA ASP A 51 0.20 1.86 -5.38
C ASP A 51 -0.48 3.24 -5.38
N SER A 52 -0.61 3.85 -6.56
CA SER A 52 -1.43 5.05 -6.74
C SER A 52 -2.58 4.85 -7.68
N GLN A 53 -3.72 5.42 -7.29
CA GLN A 53 -4.91 5.43 -8.10
C GLN A 53 -5.43 6.85 -8.26
N SER A 54 -5.52 7.30 -9.51
CA SER A 54 -6.22 8.54 -9.87
C SER A 54 -7.73 8.29 -9.87
N ILE A 55 -8.49 9.15 -9.19
CA ILE A 55 -9.96 9.15 -9.21
C ILE A 55 -10.40 10.44 -9.91
N LYS A 56 -11.35 10.33 -10.85
CA LYS A 56 -12.00 11.50 -11.45
C LYS A 56 -12.75 12.26 -10.36
N ALA A 57 -12.44 13.54 -10.15
CA ALA A 57 -13.25 14.36 -9.26
C ALA A 57 -14.59 14.64 -9.94
N ASP A 58 -15.67 14.51 -9.17
CA ASP A 58 -17.01 14.91 -9.62
C ASP A 58 -17.11 16.45 -9.64
N ALA A 59 -17.96 17.01 -10.50
CA ALA A 59 -18.02 18.44 -10.85
C ALA A 59 -18.37 19.41 -9.69
N VAL A 60 -18.54 18.89 -8.47
CA VAL A 60 -18.99 19.60 -7.26
C VAL A 60 -17.83 19.89 -6.28
N VAL A 61 -16.62 19.37 -6.54
CA VAL A 61 -15.45 19.64 -5.69
C VAL A 61 -14.77 20.94 -6.14
N GLY A 62 -14.60 21.91 -5.23
CA GLY A 62 -14.00 23.21 -5.55
C GLY A 62 -12.63 23.11 -6.24
N SER A 63 -12.40 24.02 -7.20
CA SER A 63 -11.20 24.17 -8.04
C SER A 63 -9.88 24.17 -7.27
N ASP A 64 -9.92 24.57 -6.01
CA ASP A 64 -8.73 24.84 -5.18
C ASP A 64 -8.08 23.57 -4.62
N SER A 65 -8.66 22.40 -4.87
CA SER A 65 -8.17 21.09 -4.38
C SER A 65 -7.99 20.04 -5.48
N GLN A 66 -8.06 20.47 -6.74
CA GLN A 66 -7.93 19.61 -7.90
C GLN A 66 -6.61 19.89 -8.62
N GLY A 67 -6.09 18.86 -9.29
CA GLY A 67 -5.00 19.00 -10.23
C GLY A 67 -5.29 18.28 -11.52
N PHE A 68 -4.56 18.65 -12.55
CA PHE A 68 -4.68 18.16 -13.91
C PHE A 68 -3.58 17.14 -14.26
N ASP A 69 -3.91 15.85 -14.18
CA ASP A 69 -3.02 14.80 -14.69
C ASP A 69 -3.07 14.79 -16.23
N GLY A 70 -2.07 15.42 -16.86
CA GLY A 70 -1.92 15.50 -18.31
C GLY A 70 -1.75 14.15 -19.02
N GLY A 71 -1.38 13.08 -18.30
CA GLY A 71 -1.30 11.73 -18.86
C GLY A 71 -2.67 11.07 -19.06
N LYS A 72 -3.70 11.52 -18.33
CA LYS A 72 -5.05 10.93 -18.36
C LYS A 72 -6.18 11.91 -18.66
N LEU A 73 -5.90 13.21 -18.76
CA LEU A 73 -6.88 14.28 -19.00
C LEU A 73 -8.00 14.27 -17.95
N ILE A 74 -7.64 14.09 -16.68
CA ILE A 74 -8.60 14.01 -15.57
C ILE A 74 -8.30 15.12 -14.58
N ASN A 75 -9.29 15.99 -14.34
CA ASN A 75 -9.30 16.87 -13.17
C ASN A 75 -9.68 16.01 -11.96
N GLY A 76 -8.76 15.80 -11.04
CA GLY A 76 -8.90 14.70 -10.09
C GLY A 76 -8.07 14.79 -8.84
N ARG A 77 -8.26 13.78 -7.99
CA ARG A 77 -7.42 13.51 -6.83
C ARG A 77 -6.73 12.17 -7.03
N LYS A 78 -5.50 12.07 -6.55
CA LYS A 78 -4.73 10.83 -6.57
C LYS A 78 -4.65 10.28 -5.16
N ARG A 79 -4.98 9.00 -4.98
CA ARG A 79 -4.76 8.30 -3.71
C ARG A 79 -3.51 7.45 -3.83
N HIS A 80 -2.60 7.61 -2.89
CA HIS A 80 -1.44 6.77 -2.68
C HIS A 80 -1.74 5.89 -1.47
N VAL A 81 -1.66 4.59 -1.65
CA VAL A 81 -2.03 3.62 -0.62
C VAL A 81 -0.85 2.70 -0.38
N VAL A 82 -0.50 2.51 0.89
CA VAL A 82 0.44 1.48 1.31
C VAL A 82 -0.34 0.41 2.06
N VAL A 83 -0.17 -0.84 1.64
CA VAL A 83 -0.73 -2.03 2.29
C VAL A 83 0.38 -2.98 2.74
N ASP A 84 0.09 -3.88 3.67
CA ASP A 84 0.98 -5.00 3.99
C ASP A 84 0.81 -6.17 3.02
N THR A 85 1.54 -7.26 3.26
CA THR A 85 1.46 -8.50 2.46
C THR A 85 0.14 -9.25 2.56
N LEU A 86 -0.72 -8.90 3.52
CA LEU A 86 -2.08 -9.43 3.65
C LEU A 86 -3.12 -8.48 3.03
N GLY A 87 -2.70 -7.36 2.44
CA GLY A 87 -3.58 -6.33 1.90
C GLY A 87 -4.19 -5.39 2.94
N LEU A 88 -3.70 -5.41 4.19
CA LEU A 88 -4.17 -4.52 5.25
C LEU A 88 -3.50 -3.15 5.12
N LEU A 89 -4.28 -2.07 5.29
CA LEU A 89 -3.78 -0.71 5.11
C LEU A 89 -2.68 -0.38 6.13
N LEU A 90 -1.65 0.32 5.68
CA LEU A 90 -0.57 0.86 6.50
C LEU A 90 -0.54 2.39 6.45
N GLY A 91 -0.98 2.97 5.33
CA GLY A 91 -1.09 4.41 5.17
C GLY A 91 -1.84 4.78 3.91
N VAL A 92 -2.53 5.91 3.96
CA VAL A 92 -3.24 6.49 2.81
C VAL A 92 -2.93 7.97 2.76
N MET A 93 -2.57 8.45 1.57
CA MET A 93 -2.39 9.87 1.28
C MET A 93 -3.21 10.23 0.05
N VAL A 94 -3.98 11.31 0.13
CA VAL A 94 -4.72 11.84 -1.02
C VAL A 94 -4.09 13.17 -1.40
N THR A 95 -3.66 13.27 -2.64
CA THR A 95 -3.02 14.44 -3.23
C THR A 95 -3.87 14.96 -4.39
N SER A 96 -3.59 16.20 -4.80
CA SER A 96 -4.04 16.71 -6.09
C SER A 96 -3.46 15.84 -7.22
N ALA A 97 -4.21 15.62 -8.30
CA ALA A 97 -3.74 14.79 -9.41
C ALA A 97 -2.49 15.33 -10.15
N ASP A 98 -2.12 16.60 -9.94
CA ASP A 98 -0.84 17.17 -10.41
C ASP A 98 0.38 16.66 -9.63
N THR A 99 0.16 16.08 -8.46
CA THR A 99 1.27 15.63 -7.61
C THR A 99 1.87 14.35 -8.18
N GLY A 100 3.13 14.42 -8.60
CA GLY A 100 3.86 13.25 -9.08
C GLY A 100 3.94 12.14 -8.02
N ASP A 101 3.74 10.89 -8.46
CA ASP A 101 3.67 9.71 -7.58
C ASP A 101 4.88 9.56 -6.66
N ARG A 102 6.06 9.89 -7.18
CA ARG A 102 7.31 9.86 -6.43
C ARG A 102 7.32 10.82 -5.24
N ALA A 103 6.86 12.05 -5.43
CA ALA A 103 6.87 13.07 -4.38
C ALA A 103 5.90 12.69 -3.26
N ALA A 104 4.71 12.22 -3.63
CA ALA A 104 3.73 11.73 -2.68
C ALA A 104 4.19 10.47 -1.93
N ALA A 105 4.82 9.52 -2.64
CA ALA A 105 5.39 8.32 -2.02
C ALA A 105 6.47 8.64 -0.99
N GLN A 106 7.32 9.64 -1.23
CA GLN A 106 8.34 10.04 -0.24
C GLN A 106 7.72 10.45 1.09
N VAL A 107 6.68 11.28 1.04
CA VAL A 107 6.01 11.76 2.24
C VAL A 107 5.26 10.61 2.91
N LEU A 108 4.52 9.81 2.15
CA LEU A 108 3.74 8.70 2.68
C LEU A 108 4.63 7.62 3.29
N LEU A 109 5.70 7.21 2.61
CA LEU A 109 6.61 6.18 3.12
C LEU A 109 7.36 6.64 4.38
N LYS A 110 7.70 7.93 4.50
CA LYS A 110 8.28 8.47 5.74
C LYS A 110 7.31 8.36 6.91
N GLN A 111 6.04 8.65 6.69
CA GLN A 111 4.99 8.51 7.72
C GLN A 111 4.79 7.04 8.11
N VAL A 112 4.69 6.16 7.12
CA VAL A 112 4.50 4.71 7.33
C VAL A 112 5.71 4.09 8.03
N ALA A 113 6.93 4.45 7.67
CA ALA A 113 8.14 3.97 8.33
C ALA A 113 8.25 4.45 9.79
N GLY A 114 7.76 5.66 10.08
CA GLY A 114 7.66 6.17 11.45
C GLY A 114 6.63 5.41 12.31
N ALA A 115 5.53 4.96 11.70
CA ALA A 115 4.48 4.20 12.39
C ALA A 115 4.76 2.69 12.48
N HIS A 116 5.59 2.14 11.59
CA HIS A 116 5.89 0.70 11.50
C HIS A 116 7.39 0.46 11.43
N HIS A 117 8.02 0.39 12.60
CA HIS A 117 9.49 0.35 12.73
C HIS A 117 10.15 -0.94 12.19
N ARG A 118 9.37 -2.04 12.10
CA ARG A 118 9.78 -3.32 11.49
C ARG A 118 9.65 -3.35 9.97
N LEU A 119 9.01 -2.36 9.34
CA LEU A 119 8.87 -2.32 7.88
C LEU A 119 10.24 -2.05 7.24
N THR A 120 10.70 -2.96 6.38
CA THR A 120 12.01 -2.89 5.72
C THR A 120 11.94 -3.01 4.20
N LEU A 121 10.80 -3.44 3.67
CA LEU A 121 10.62 -3.71 2.25
C LEU A 121 9.30 -3.11 1.78
N VAL A 122 9.35 -2.29 0.73
CA VAL A 122 8.14 -1.87 0.02
C VAL A 122 8.31 -2.14 -1.47
N TRP A 123 7.36 -2.86 -2.06
CA TRP A 123 7.24 -3.00 -3.51
C TRP A 123 6.44 -1.85 -4.09
N ALA A 124 6.86 -1.36 -5.26
CA ALA A 124 6.21 -0.27 -5.98
C ALA A 124 6.27 -0.55 -7.48
N ASP A 125 5.35 0.04 -8.24
CA ASP A 125 5.40 0.02 -9.70
C ASP A 125 6.59 0.86 -10.24
N ALA A 126 6.99 0.60 -11.48
CA ALA A 126 8.10 1.26 -12.16
C ALA A 126 7.98 2.79 -12.17
N GLY A 127 6.76 3.33 -12.17
CA GLY A 127 6.50 4.77 -12.05
C GLY A 127 7.02 5.41 -10.75
N TYR A 128 7.32 4.60 -9.72
CA TYR A 128 7.93 5.05 -8.47
C TYR A 128 9.47 4.96 -8.48
N THR A 129 10.06 4.16 -9.36
CA THR A 129 11.51 3.98 -9.48
C THR A 129 12.06 4.85 -10.61
N ALA A 130 12.88 5.84 -10.28
CA ALA A 130 13.61 6.57 -11.31
C ALA A 130 14.62 5.64 -12.00
N ALA A 131 14.57 5.56 -13.33
CA ALA A 131 15.72 5.16 -14.11
C ALA A 131 16.87 6.14 -13.81
N SER A 132 17.97 5.61 -13.28
CA SER A 132 19.30 6.23 -13.25
C SER A 132 19.36 7.72 -12.86
N SER A 133 19.38 8.02 -11.56
CA SER A 133 20.08 9.22 -11.07
C SER A 133 20.55 8.97 -9.64
N SER A 134 21.85 9.14 -9.44
CA SER A 134 22.72 8.89 -8.28
C SER A 134 22.40 9.68 -7.00
N THR A 135 21.13 9.96 -6.70
CA THR A 135 20.76 10.35 -5.34
C THR A 135 20.53 9.07 -4.56
N ALA A 136 21.54 8.61 -3.83
CA ALA A 136 21.35 7.65 -2.76
C ALA A 136 20.33 8.23 -1.77
N TRP A 137 19.15 7.61 -1.71
CA TRP A 137 18.12 7.99 -0.75
C TRP A 137 18.60 7.63 0.66
N PRO A 138 18.28 8.40 1.71
CA PRO A 138 18.70 8.09 3.07
C PRO A 138 17.77 7.03 3.66
N LEU A 139 17.80 5.82 3.10
CA LEU A 139 17.18 4.61 3.64
C LEU A 139 18.08 3.42 3.27
N SER A 140 19.27 3.39 3.86
CA SER A 140 20.26 2.29 3.74
C SER A 140 19.78 0.93 4.27
N ARG A 141 18.49 0.80 4.65
CA ARG A 141 17.87 -0.40 5.24
C ARG A 141 16.94 -1.16 4.29
N TRP A 142 16.71 -0.67 3.07
CA TRP A 142 15.61 -1.15 2.22
C TRP A 142 16.13 -1.72 0.89
N SER A 143 15.88 -3.01 0.65
CA SER A 143 16.10 -3.61 -0.66
C SER A 143 14.90 -3.32 -1.55
N TRP A 144 15.07 -2.57 -2.63
CA TRP A 144 14.00 -2.37 -3.61
C TRP A 144 14.08 -3.49 -4.65
N ARG A 145 12.94 -4.11 -4.97
CA ARG A 145 12.80 -4.98 -6.14
C ARG A 145 11.63 -4.48 -6.96
N SER A 146 11.92 -3.93 -8.12
CA SER A 146 10.94 -3.83 -9.19
C SER A 146 10.66 -5.25 -9.68
N SER A 147 9.38 -5.62 -9.68
CA SER A 147 8.95 -6.79 -10.44
C SER A 147 8.58 -6.30 -11.82
N SER A 148 9.51 -6.36 -12.78
CA SER A 148 9.11 -6.31 -14.17
C SER A 148 8.31 -7.58 -14.44
N ALA A 149 7.00 -7.44 -14.65
CA ALA A 149 6.19 -8.47 -15.29
C ALA A 149 6.56 -8.55 -16.77
N ALA A 150 7.78 -8.98 -17.05
CA ALA A 150 8.30 -9.28 -18.38
C ALA A 150 9.45 -10.29 -18.26
N THR A 151 9.20 -11.41 -17.61
CA THR A 151 9.91 -12.65 -17.92
C THR A 151 8.90 -13.78 -17.75
N THR A 152 8.63 -14.43 -18.86
CA THR A 152 7.84 -15.64 -19.03
C THR A 152 7.73 -16.46 -17.75
N CYS A 153 6.49 -16.73 -17.31
CA CYS A 153 6.21 -17.77 -16.34
C CYS A 153 6.78 -19.11 -16.84
N ALA A 154 7.99 -19.47 -16.41
CA ALA A 154 8.36 -20.85 -16.21
C ALA A 154 8.05 -21.16 -14.75
N ALA A 155 6.83 -21.65 -14.51
CA ALA A 155 6.47 -22.24 -13.24
C ALA A 155 7.38 -23.44 -12.99
N SER A 156 8.25 -23.34 -11.99
CA SER A 156 8.88 -24.50 -11.36
C SER A 156 8.77 -24.30 -9.86
N TRP A 157 7.59 -24.68 -9.37
CA TRP A 157 7.37 -25.00 -7.97
C TRP A 157 8.32 -26.15 -7.59
N CYS A 158 9.32 -25.90 -6.75
CA CYS A 158 10.04 -26.98 -6.09
C CYS A 158 9.43 -27.22 -4.71
N CYS A 159 8.60 -28.26 -4.61
CA CYS A 159 8.49 -29.04 -3.39
C CYS A 159 9.83 -29.75 -3.12
N PRO A 160 10.28 -29.87 -1.86
CA PRO A 160 11.45 -30.66 -1.54
C PRO A 160 11.05 -32.13 -1.43
N SER A 161 11.56 -32.99 -2.33
CA SER A 161 11.60 -34.43 -2.12
C SER A 161 13.06 -34.87 -2.13
N GLY A 162 13.46 -35.47 -1.01
CA GLY A 162 14.84 -35.71 -0.64
C GLY A 162 15.54 -36.84 -1.39
N GLY A 163 16.87 -36.82 -1.22
CA GLY A 163 17.65 -38.00 -0.87
C GLY A 163 17.77 -39.09 -1.91
N SER A 164 18.82 -39.00 -2.72
CA SER A 164 19.40 -40.08 -3.51
C SER A 164 19.85 -41.27 -2.64
N SER A 165 19.54 -42.50 -3.06
CA SER A 165 20.31 -43.68 -2.66
C SER A 165 20.25 -44.70 -3.80
N SER A 166 21.38 -44.88 -4.47
CA SER A 166 21.66 -45.89 -5.48
C SER A 166 21.82 -47.27 -4.84
N ALA A 167 21.15 -48.29 -5.37
CA ALA A 167 21.49 -49.68 -5.13
C ALA A 167 21.51 -50.43 -6.46
N SER A 168 22.69 -50.96 -6.76
CA SER A 168 23.09 -51.75 -7.92
C SER A 168 22.51 -53.17 -7.86
N SER A 169 22.06 -53.68 -9.01
CA SER A 169 21.75 -55.10 -9.22
C SER A 169 23.02 -55.95 -9.23
N PRO A 170 22.93 -57.24 -8.86
CA PRO A 170 23.30 -58.24 -9.88
C PRO A 170 22.44 -59.52 -9.89
N THR A 171 22.35 -60.08 -11.10
CA THR A 171 22.16 -61.49 -11.53
C THR A 171 21.36 -62.46 -10.69
#